data_AF-A0A359MPX2-F1
#
_entry.id   AF-A0A359MPX2-F1
#
_cell.length_a   1.000
_cell.length_b   1.000
_cell.length_c   1.000
_cell.angle_alpha   90.00
_cell.angle_beta   90.00
_cell.angle_gamma   90.00
#
_symmetry.space_group_name_H-M   'P 1'
#
loop_
_entity.id
_entity.type
_entity.pdbx_description
1 polymer ?
#
loop_
_entity_poly.entity_id
_entity_poly.type
_entity_poly.pdbx_seq_one_letter_code
_entity_poly.pdbx_strand_id
1 'polypeptide(L)'
;MKKKYSPAFQLTVKYALLQSLFWIIFAIIGSFANVYLLDRGFYNTEIGIILSAGAVLSIVFQSMIAALVDKYQKVQLKYVILALLFLLLLSIANLGFHQNNRLITGGSYILIFTILDSMVSFLNSFAMEYINLGIDLNYGL
;
A
#
# COMPACT_ATOMS: atom_id res chain seq x y z
N MET A 1 -26.66 -27.42 5.72
CA MET A 1 -27.07 -26.13 6.32
C MET A 1 -25.98 -25.10 6.05
N LYS A 2 -26.19 -24.11 5.16
CA LYS A 2 -25.22 -23.02 4.95
C LYS A 2 -25.33 -22.07 6.16
N LYS A 3 -24.28 -21.99 7.00
CA LYS A 3 -24.21 -21.01 8.10
C LYS A 3 -24.38 -19.61 7.50
N LYS A 4 -25.52 -18.97 7.80
CA LYS A 4 -25.79 -17.59 7.37
C LYS A 4 -25.05 -16.66 8.32
N TYR A 5 -23.79 -16.38 8.02
CA TYR A 5 -22.94 -15.48 8.81
C TYR A 5 -23.54 -14.08 8.84
N SER A 6 -23.42 -13.39 9.98
CA SER A 6 -23.86 -11.99 10.10
C SER A 6 -23.11 -11.11 9.08
N PRO A 7 -23.72 -10.03 8.56
CA PRO A 7 -23.07 -9.12 7.63
C PRO A 7 -21.72 -8.57 8.16
N ALA A 8 -21.64 -8.32 9.47
CA ALA A 8 -20.42 -7.87 10.14
C ALA A 8 -19.28 -8.92 10.05
N PHE A 9 -19.57 -10.19 10.34
CA PHE A 9 -18.57 -11.26 10.25
C PHE A 9 -18.02 -11.42 8.83
N GLN A 10 -18.88 -11.34 7.82
CA GLN A 10 -18.43 -11.41 6.42
C GLN A 10 -17.50 -10.23 6.05
N LEU A 11 -17.76 -9.05 6.61
CA LEU A 11 -16.92 -7.87 6.39
C LEU A 11 -15.57 -8.02 7.09
N THR A 12 -15.55 -8.50 8.34
CA THR A 12 -14.31 -8.79 9.09
C THR A 12 -13.43 -9.78 8.35
N VAL A 13 -14.00 -10.88 7.82
CA VAL A 13 -13.22 -11.86 7.04
C VAL A 13 -12.63 -11.23 5.77
N LYS A 14 -13.39 -10.40 5.05
CA LYS A 14 -12.90 -9.68 3.87
C LYS A 14 -11.78 -8.71 4.21
N TYR A 15 -11.90 -8.00 5.33
CA TYR A 15 -10.89 -7.07 5.82
C TYR A 15 -9.61 -7.79 6.25
N ALA A 16 -9.73 -8.89 7.01
CA ALA A 16 -8.59 -9.72 7.40
C ALA A 16 -7.87 -10.32 6.18
N LEU A 17 -8.63 -10.74 5.16
CA LEU A 17 -8.05 -11.18 3.89
C LEU A 17 -7.32 -10.04 3.17
N LEU A 18 -7.88 -8.83 3.15
CA LEU A 18 -7.23 -7.66 2.56
C LEU A 18 -5.90 -7.33 3.27
N GLN A 19 -5.92 -7.28 4.61
CA GLN A 19 -4.72 -7.04 5.42
C GLN A 19 -3.65 -8.11 5.21
N SER A 20 -4.02 -9.39 5.27
CA SER A 20 -3.07 -10.49 5.07
C SER A 20 -2.44 -10.47 3.68
N LEU A 21 -3.23 -10.27 2.62
CA LEU A 21 -2.71 -10.13 1.26
C LEU A 21 -1.78 -8.92 1.12
N PHE A 22 -2.16 -7.79 1.71
CA PHE A 22 -1.33 -6.59 1.70
C PHE A 22 0.03 -6.83 2.36
N TRP A 23 0.06 -7.45 3.55
CA TRP A 23 1.31 -7.76 4.25
C TRP A 23 2.18 -8.78 3.50
N ILE A 24 1.56 -9.75 2.82
CA ILE A 24 2.30 -10.68 1.95
C ILE A 24 2.97 -9.92 0.80
N ILE A 25 2.25 -9.01 0.13
CA ILE A 25 2.81 -8.17 -0.94
C ILE A 25 3.95 -7.31 -0.41
N PHE A 26 3.75 -6.66 0.74
CA PHE A 26 4.76 -5.86 1.41
C PHE A 26 6.03 -6.67 1.68
N ALA A 27 5.89 -7.87 2.25
CA ALA A 27 7.01 -8.75 2.58
C ALA A 27 7.74 -9.26 1.32
N ILE A 28 7.02 -9.62 0.26
CA ILE A 28 7.62 -10.06 -1.01
C ILE A 28 8.43 -8.92 -1.63
N ILE A 29 7.84 -7.74 -1.79
CA ILE A 29 8.52 -6.59 -2.40
C ILE A 29 9.72 -6.18 -1.53
N GLY A 30 9.56 -6.13 -0.21
CA GLY A 30 10.63 -5.80 0.72
C GLY A 30 11.80 -6.78 0.68
N SER A 31 11.51 -8.09 0.68
CA SER A 31 12.55 -9.13 0.69
C SER A 31 13.31 -9.21 -0.63
N PHE A 32 12.63 -8.98 -1.77
CA PHE A 32 13.26 -9.02 -3.09
C PHE A 32 13.88 -7.69 -3.52
N ALA A 33 13.60 -6.57 -2.82
CA ALA A 33 14.11 -5.25 -3.20
C ALA A 33 15.62 -5.23 -3.37
N ASN A 34 16.36 -5.79 -2.41
CA ASN A 34 17.83 -5.78 -2.46
C ASN A 34 18.35 -6.63 -3.63
N VAL A 35 17.85 -7.85 -3.79
CA VAL A 35 18.27 -8.77 -4.87
C VAL A 35 17.98 -8.15 -6.24
N TYR A 36 16.78 -7.61 -6.43
CA TYR A 36 16.38 -7.01 -7.69
C TYR A 36 17.20 -5.76 -8.02
N LEU A 37 17.38 -4.83 -7.07
CA LEU A 37 18.11 -3.60 -7.34
C LEU A 37 19.62 -3.86 -7.55
N LEU A 38 20.21 -4.84 -6.83
CA LEU A 38 21.59 -5.26 -7.08
C LEU A 38 21.77 -5.80 -8.51
N ASP A 39 20.86 -6.65 -8.97
CA ASP A 39 20.86 -7.17 -10.36
C ASP A 39 20.77 -6.03 -11.39
N ARG A 40 20.09 -4.93 -11.05
CA ARG A 40 19.99 -3.72 -11.87
C ARG A 40 21.18 -2.77 -11.75
N GLY A 41 22.26 -3.19 -11.08
CA GLY A 41 23.52 -2.44 -10.99
C GLY A 41 23.53 -1.34 -9.93
N PHE A 42 22.65 -1.40 -8.94
CA PHE A 42 22.73 -0.54 -7.76
C PHE A 42 23.72 -1.08 -6.72
N TYR A 43 24.26 -0.19 -5.90
CA TYR A 43 25.02 -0.55 -4.71
C TYR A 43 24.12 -0.65 -3.48
N ASN A 44 24.52 -1.44 -2.48
CA ASN A 44 23.76 -1.60 -1.22
C ASN A 44 23.41 -0.25 -0.56
N THR A 45 24.32 0.72 -0.63
CA THR A 45 24.09 2.08 -0.08
C THR A 45 22.99 2.83 -0.84
N GLU A 46 22.96 2.75 -2.17
CA GLU A 46 21.93 3.37 -2.99
C GLU A 46 20.56 2.72 -2.77
N ILE A 47 20.54 1.41 -2.57
CA ILE A 47 19.32 0.67 -2.22
C ILE A 47 18.76 1.18 -0.89
N GLY A 48 19.62 1.30 0.13
CA GLY A 48 19.24 1.90 1.41
C GLY A 48 18.67 3.31 1.28
N ILE A 49 19.26 4.14 0.42
CA ILE A 49 18.78 5.50 0.12
C ILE A 49 17.41 5.46 -0.56
N ILE A 50 17.21 4.58 -1.55
CA ILE A 50 15.93 4.41 -2.26
C ILE A 50 14.81 4.03 -1.30
N LEU A 51 15.04 3.02 -0.45
CA LEU A 51 14.04 2.56 0.50
C LEU A 51 13.71 3.64 1.55
N SER A 52 14.74 4.31 2.07
CA SER A 52 14.56 5.40 3.05
C SER A 52 13.84 6.60 2.44
N ALA A 53 14.14 6.94 1.19
CA ALA A 53 13.46 8.01 0.46
C ALA A 53 11.97 7.68 0.28
N GLY A 54 11.64 6.43 -0.08
CA GLY A 54 10.26 5.97 -0.16
C GLY A 54 9.51 6.14 1.17
N ALA A 55 10.13 5.71 2.28
CA ALA A 55 9.55 5.85 3.61
C ALA A 55 9.32 7.32 3.99
N VAL A 56 10.28 8.21 3.76
CA VAL A 56 10.14 9.65 4.06
C VAL A 56 9.05 10.29 3.22
N LEU A 57 9.01 9.98 1.92
CA LEU A 57 7.96 10.48 1.02
C LEU A 57 6.59 9.99 1.43
N SER A 58 6.48 8.76 1.96
CA SER A 58 5.20 8.22 2.44
C SER A 58 4.58 9.09 3.53
N ILE A 59 5.38 9.66 4.44
CA ILE A 59 4.89 10.51 5.54
C ILE A 59 4.19 11.77 4.98
N VAL A 60 4.83 12.40 3.98
CA VAL A 60 4.28 13.57 3.30
C VAL A 60 3.03 13.19 2.51
N PHE A 61 3.08 12.07 1.80
CA PHE A 61 1.99 11.59 0.95
C PHE A 61 0.74 11.21 1.75
N GLN A 62 0.92 10.54 2.88
CA GLN A 62 -0.13 10.23 3.85
C GLN A 62 -0.84 11.50 4.33
N SER A 63 -0.06 12.51 4.72
CA SER A 63 -0.58 13.78 5.23
C SER A 63 -1.36 14.57 4.15
N MET A 64 -0.84 14.61 2.92
CA MET A 64 -1.51 15.27 1.79
C MET A 64 -2.84 14.61 1.43
N ILE A 65 -2.87 13.28 1.39
CA ILE A 65 -4.08 12.52 1.08
C ILE A 65 -5.10 12.66 2.21
N ALA A 66 -4.68 12.61 3.47
CA ALA A 66 -5.58 12.82 4.61
C ALA A 66 -6.27 14.19 4.51
N ALA A 67 -5.50 15.26 4.28
CA ALA A 67 -6.04 16.60 4.08
C ALA A 67 -7.00 16.69 2.87
N LEU A 68 -6.73 15.94 1.81
CA LEU A 68 -7.61 15.87 0.63
C LEU A 68 -8.94 15.19 0.96
N VAL A 69 -8.90 14.05 1.64
CA VAL A 69 -10.09 13.30 2.05
C VAL A 69 -10.95 14.15 3.00
N ASP A 70 -10.34 14.81 3.97
CA ASP A 70 -11.04 15.68 4.93
C ASP A 70 -11.68 16.90 4.26
N LYS A 71 -10.98 17.51 3.29
CA LYS A 71 -11.48 18.69 2.56
C LYS A 71 -12.68 18.36 1.66
N TYR A 72 -12.68 17.18 1.06
CA TYR A 72 -13.71 16.77 0.11
C TYR A 72 -14.53 15.63 0.71
N GLN A 73 -15.61 15.95 1.44
CA GLN A 73 -16.56 14.97 2.01
C GLN A 73 -17.12 13.93 1.00
N LYS A 74 -16.95 14.15 -0.31
CA LYS A 74 -17.34 13.21 -1.38
C LYS A 74 -16.24 12.20 -1.75
N VAL A 75 -14.99 12.40 -1.35
CA VAL A 75 -13.88 11.49 -1.65
C VAL A 75 -13.94 10.36 -0.63
N GLN A 76 -14.49 9.22 -1.06
CA GLN A 76 -14.49 8.02 -0.23
C GLN A 76 -13.08 7.43 -0.21
N LEU A 77 -12.57 7.10 0.98
CA LEU A 77 -11.24 6.55 1.19
C LEU A 77 -10.97 5.29 0.33
N LYS A 78 -12.01 4.51 0.05
CA LYS A 78 -11.95 3.35 -0.86
C LYS A 78 -11.43 3.68 -2.26
N TYR A 79 -11.77 4.85 -2.82
CA TYR A 79 -11.33 5.23 -4.16
C TYR A 79 -9.87 5.65 -4.17
N VAL A 80 -9.40 6.26 -3.07
CA VAL A 80 -7.98 6.56 -2.87
C VAL A 80 -7.18 5.26 -2.81
N ILE A 81 -7.62 4.29 -2.01
CA ILE A 81 -7.01 2.95 -1.90
C ILE A 81 -6.93 2.28 -3.29
N LEU A 82 -8.02 2.30 -4.06
CA LEU A 82 -8.04 1.72 -5.42
C LEU A 82 -7.08 2.44 -6.38
N ALA A 83 -7.01 3.77 -6.33
CA ALA A 83 -6.10 4.54 -7.15
C ALA A 83 -4.63 4.24 -6.81
N LEU A 84 -4.30 4.09 -5.53
CA LEU A 84 -2.97 3.72 -5.05
C LEU A 84 -2.58 2.31 -5.48
N LEU A 85 -3.50 1.34 -5.38
CA LEU A 85 -3.26 -0.02 -5.86
C LEU A 85 -3.03 -0.06 -7.38
N PHE A 86 -3.79 0.73 -8.13
CA PHE A 86 -3.59 0.85 -9.57
C PHE A 86 -2.22 1.46 -9.90
N LEU A 87 -1.82 2.51 -9.19
CA LEU A 87 -0.51 3.14 -9.35
C LEU A 87 0.64 2.19 -8.96
N LEU A 88 0.45 1.38 -7.91
CA LEU A 88 1.39 0.34 -7.50
C LEU A 88 1.59 -0.69 -8.62
N LEU A 89 0.50 -1.19 -9.21
CA LEU A 89 0.56 -2.14 -10.32
C LEU A 89 1.26 -1.56 -11.54
N LEU A 90 0.98 -0.29 -11.89
CA LEU A 90 1.67 0.40 -12.98
C LEU A 90 3.17 0.55 -12.70
N SER A 91 3.54 0.85 -11.45
CA SER A 91 4.95 0.99 -11.05
C SER A 91 5.69 -0.34 -11.14
N ILE A 92 5.04 -1.45 -10.74
CA ILE A 92 5.60 -2.80 -10.88
C ILE A 92 5.71 -3.19 -12.36
N ALA A 93 4.68 -2.91 -13.17
CA ALA A 93 4.72 -3.19 -14.61
C ALA A 93 5.84 -2.40 -15.31
N ASN A 94 6.04 -1.14 -14.92
CA ASN A 94 7.11 -0.28 -15.42
C ASN A 94 8.50 -0.88 -15.21
N LEU A 95 8.74 -1.53 -14.06
CA LEU A 95 9.99 -2.26 -13.79
C LEU A 95 10.24 -3.40 -14.79
N GLY A 96 9.18 -4.05 -15.29
CA GLY A 96 9.29 -5.12 -16.29
C GLY A 96 9.72 -4.63 -17.68
N PHE A 97 9.30 -3.43 -18.07
CA PHE A 97 9.58 -2.86 -19.41
C PHE A 97 10.91 -2.09 -19.48
N HIS A 98 11.35 -1.46 -18.39
CA HIS A 98 12.52 -0.54 -18.40
C HIS A 98 13.73 -1.10 -17.65
N GLN A 99 14.12 -2.31 -18.01
CA GLN A 99 15.16 -3.10 -17.34
C GLN A 99 16.55 -2.47 -17.31
N ASN A 100 16.90 -1.64 -18.30
CA ASN A 100 18.25 -1.07 -18.45
C ASN A 100 18.41 0.34 -17.90
N ASN A 101 17.35 0.99 -17.40
CA ASN A 101 17.43 2.36 -16.93
C ASN A 101 17.41 2.41 -15.39
N ARG A 102 18.58 2.65 -14.80
CA ARG A 102 18.74 2.78 -13.33
C ARG A 102 17.87 3.90 -12.77
N LEU A 103 17.77 5.07 -13.41
CA LEU A 103 16.95 6.17 -12.90
C LEU A 103 15.47 5.80 -12.81
N ILE A 104 14.93 5.17 -13.87
CA ILE A 104 13.55 4.70 -13.90
C ILE A 104 13.34 3.61 -12.84
N THR A 105 14.27 2.67 -12.74
CA THR A 105 14.18 1.56 -11.78
C THR A 105 14.18 2.06 -10.33
N GLY A 106 15.10 2.96 -9.97
CA GLY A 106 15.19 3.53 -8.64
C GLY A 106 13.98 4.39 -8.31
N GLY A 107 13.54 5.26 -9.23
CA GLY A 107 12.35 6.08 -9.07
C GLY A 107 11.09 5.25 -8.87
N SER A 108 10.93 4.16 -9.64
CA SER A 108 9.81 3.23 -9.49
C SER A 108 9.82 2.52 -8.14
N TYR A 109 10.99 2.11 -7.62
CA TYR A 109 11.09 1.54 -6.27
C TYR A 109 10.77 2.55 -5.15
N ILE A 110 11.22 3.81 -5.28
CA ILE A 110 10.84 4.89 -4.36
C ILE A 110 9.32 5.03 -4.33
N LEU A 111 8.68 5.08 -5.50
CA LEU A 111 7.23 5.22 -5.62
C LEU A 111 6.49 4.00 -5.04
N ILE A 112 6.96 2.78 -5.33
CA ILE A 112 6.39 1.54 -4.78
C ILE A 112 6.41 1.57 -3.25
N PHE A 113 7.55 1.87 -2.62
CA PHE A 113 7.65 1.93 -1.16
C PHE A 113 6.82 3.07 -0.57
N THR A 114 6.82 4.24 -1.21
CA THR A 114 5.96 5.37 -0.80
C THR A 114 4.49 4.95 -0.74
N ILE A 115 4.01 4.24 -1.77
CA ILE A 115 2.62 3.77 -1.84
C ILE A 115 2.37 2.70 -0.77
N LEU A 116 3.23 1.69 -0.67
CA LEU A 116 3.09 0.60 0.29
C LEU A 116 3.01 1.12 1.73
N ASP A 117 3.97 1.95 2.15
CA ASP A 117 3.98 2.53 3.50
C ASP A 117 2.74 3.40 3.75
N SER A 118 2.28 4.14 2.72
CA SER A 118 1.04 4.93 2.81
C SER A 118 -0.21 4.07 2.97
N MET A 119 -0.26 2.91 2.31
CA MET A 119 -1.40 2.01 2.39
C MET A 119 -1.61 1.45 3.80
N VAL A 120 -0.56 1.26 4.60
CA VAL A 120 -0.68 0.83 6.00
C VAL A 120 -1.65 1.74 6.76
N SER A 121 -1.40 3.05 6.71
CA SER A 121 -2.24 4.06 7.37
C SER A 121 -3.65 4.11 6.79
N PHE A 122 -3.80 4.03 5.46
CA PHE A 122 -5.12 4.13 4.83
C PHE A 122 -5.99 2.89 5.07
N LEU A 123 -5.42 1.68 5.08
CA LEU A 123 -6.15 0.45 5.41
C LEU A 123 -6.62 0.45 6.86
N ASN A 124 -5.86 1.06 7.77
CA ASN A 124 -6.25 1.25 9.16
C ASN A 124 -7.42 2.25 9.27
N SER A 125 -7.30 3.42 8.64
CA SER A 125 -8.38 4.42 8.60
C SER A 125 -9.66 3.89 7.95
N PHE A 126 -9.54 3.05 6.93
CA PHE A 126 -10.68 2.40 6.26
C PHE A 126 -11.44 1.45 7.18
N ALA A 127 -10.74 0.73 8.05
CA ALA A 127 -11.39 -0.11 9.06
C ALA A 127 -12.10 0.73 10.12
N MET A 128 -11.46 1.82 10.57
CA MET A 128 -12.04 2.77 11.52
C MET A 128 -13.30 3.44 10.96
N GLU A 129 -13.35 3.73 9.66
CA GLU A 129 -14.55 4.25 8.98
C GLU A 129 -15.74 3.29 9.13
N TYR A 130 -15.53 1.98 8.95
CA TYR A 130 -16.59 0.97 9.15
C TYR A 130 -17.03 0.85 10.61
N ILE A 131 -16.09 0.91 11.56
CA ILE A 131 -16.40 0.88 13.00
C ILE A 131 -17.24 2.11 13.39
N ASN A 132 -16.87 3.29 12.90
CA ASN A 132 -17.60 4.53 13.15
C ASN A 132 -19.02 4.54 12.55
N LEU A 133 -19.26 3.76 11.50
CA LEU A 133 -20.60 3.53 10.92
C LEU A 133 -21.44 2.54 11.73
N GLY A 134 -20.96 2.06 12.88
CA GLY A 134 -21.65 1.11 13.74
C GLY A 134 -21.57 -0.34 13.25
N ILE A 135 -20.68 -0.63 12.28
CA ILE A 135 -20.41 -2.01 11.88
C ILE A 135 -19.38 -2.58 12.83
N ASP A 136 -19.76 -3.65 13.52
CA ASP A 136 -18.93 -4.36 14.51
C ASP A 136 -17.80 -5.13 13.82
N LEU A 137 -16.85 -4.39 13.25
CA LEU A 137 -15.66 -4.91 12.59
C LEU A 137 -14.60 -5.18 13.64
N ASN A 138 -14.18 -6.43 13.76
CA ASN A 138 -13.10 -6.78 14.68
C ASN A 138 -11.76 -6.34 14.09
N TYR A 139 -11.23 -5.22 14.60
CA TYR A 139 -9.93 -4.64 14.21
C TYR A 139 -8.73 -5.38 14.82
N GLY A 140 -8.94 -6.13 15.91
CA GLY A 140 -7.88 -6.77 16.70
C GLY A 140 -7.66 -8.26 16.42
N LEU A 141 -8.31 -8.82 15.40
CA LEU A 141 -8.12 -10.21 14.94
C LEU A 141 -7.08 -10.29 13.82
#